data_AF-A0A239ASY7-F1
#
_entry.id   AF-A0A239ASY7-F1
#
_cell.length_a   1.000
_cell.length_b   1.000
_cell.length_c   1.000
_cell.angle_alpha   90.00
_cell.angle_beta   90.00
_cell.angle_gamma   90.00
#
_symmetry.space_group_name_H-M   'P 1'
#
loop_
_entity.id
_entity.type
_entity.pdbx_description
1 polymer ?
#
loop_
_entity_poly.entity_id
_entity_poly.type
_entity_poly.pdbx_seq_one_letter_code
_entity_poly.pdbx_strand_id
1 'polypeptide(L)'
;MCALWTKNSSDDDRKRQVIMDLLEDIRDQRAKIKLEFDEGVTSIKDLTATLLEYDVSGMVVEVSSLKGATRAFDGANISCYFRVRDRAGRGRERYLTFDSAVQGVTQRPSGMVHFSLAFPQNLKSAQLRRSVRVKVDPRKVPELTVWPDFSGWRDLEKLPAVFGPEQLAERGFKVDNFSANGVRLVVTSALMHEALPEPVKGTRYAMRFSAVAEPGAAPATFWVQAALRNVFRDPHTSETALGFEFVAEGSMDEKNGLMWRPLKFDEVSGLGKFVFKWNLDLYREKGMGS
;
A
#
# COMPACT_ATOMS: atom_id res chain seq x y z
N MET A 1 -35.37 41.97 18.00
CA MET A 1 -33.90 41.91 17.88
C MET A 1 -33.51 40.50 17.48
N CYS A 2 -33.27 40.28 16.18
CA CYS A 2 -32.84 39.01 15.61
C CYS A 2 -31.51 39.24 14.90
N ALA A 3 -30.43 38.61 15.34
CA ALA A 3 -29.23 38.34 14.52
C ALA A 3 -28.22 37.51 15.33
N LEU A 4 -28.37 36.18 15.34
CA LEU A 4 -27.32 35.27 15.82
C LEU A 4 -27.21 33.95 15.00
N TRP A 5 -27.89 33.83 13.84
CA TRP A 5 -28.06 32.55 13.13
C TRP A 5 -27.48 32.46 11.70
N THR A 6 -26.66 33.41 11.24
CA THR A 6 -26.19 33.42 9.84
C THR A 6 -24.76 32.94 9.62
N LYS A 7 -23.95 32.75 10.68
CA LYS A 7 -22.52 32.38 10.52
C LYS A 7 -22.27 30.88 10.34
N ASN A 8 -23.13 30.00 10.88
CA ASN A 8 -22.95 28.54 10.79
C ASN A 8 -23.44 27.93 9.46
N SER A 9 -24.54 28.42 8.88
CA SER A 9 -25.08 27.87 7.62
C SER A 9 -24.10 28.04 6.47
N SER A 10 -23.48 29.22 6.34
CA SER A 10 -22.57 29.52 5.24
C SER A 10 -21.31 28.66 5.23
N ASP A 11 -20.81 28.24 6.40
CA ASP A 11 -19.61 27.41 6.49
C ASP A 11 -19.92 25.94 6.18
N ASP A 12 -21.08 25.44 6.60
CA ASP A 12 -21.50 24.07 6.29
C ASP A 12 -21.91 23.91 4.83
N ASP A 13 -22.56 24.92 4.23
CA ASP A 13 -22.85 24.94 2.79
C ASP A 13 -21.55 24.99 1.97
N ARG A 14 -20.56 25.78 2.42
CA ARG A 14 -19.24 25.81 1.78
C ARG A 14 -18.53 24.46 1.90
N LYS A 15 -18.55 23.81 3.07
CA LYS A 15 -17.96 22.47 3.23
C LYS A 15 -18.64 21.45 2.33
N ARG A 16 -19.98 21.47 2.26
CA ARG A 16 -20.75 20.59 1.37
C ARG A 16 -20.37 20.81 -0.08
N GLN A 17 -20.24 22.07 -0.52
CA GLN A 17 -19.79 22.38 -1.87
C GLN A 17 -18.40 21.81 -2.15
N VAL A 18 -17.44 22.00 -1.24
CA VAL A 18 -16.08 21.43 -1.38
C VAL A 18 -16.11 19.90 -1.49
N ILE A 19 -16.99 19.24 -0.76
CA ILE A 19 -17.17 17.79 -0.86
C ILE A 19 -17.78 17.41 -2.21
N MET A 20 -18.82 18.11 -2.66
CA MET A 20 -19.45 17.87 -3.96
C MET A 20 -18.47 18.04 -5.12
N ASP A 21 -17.66 19.11 -5.12
CA ASP A 21 -16.62 19.36 -6.12
C ASP A 21 -15.59 18.22 -6.13
N LEU A 22 -15.27 17.68 -4.95
CA LEU A 22 -14.33 16.56 -4.86
C LEU A 22 -14.94 15.25 -5.34
N LEU A 23 -16.21 14.97 -5.04
CA LEU A 23 -16.92 13.80 -5.57
C LEU A 23 -17.03 13.87 -7.09
N GLU A 24 -17.23 15.07 -7.64
CA GLU A 24 -17.13 15.31 -9.08
C GLU A 24 -15.75 14.96 -9.62
N ASP A 25 -14.68 15.40 -8.97
CA ASP A 25 -13.31 15.03 -9.35
C ASP A 25 -13.05 13.53 -9.30
N ILE A 26 -13.56 12.83 -8.27
CA ILE A 26 -13.45 11.37 -8.17
C ILE A 26 -14.14 10.70 -9.36
N ARG A 27 -15.36 11.12 -9.71
CA ARG A 27 -16.14 10.57 -10.82
C ARG A 27 -15.46 10.82 -12.15
N ASP A 28 -15.12 12.08 -12.43
CA ASP A 28 -14.59 12.51 -13.72
C ASP A 28 -13.21 11.91 -14.00
N GLN A 29 -12.37 11.79 -12.97
CA GLN A 29 -11.04 11.17 -13.08
C GLN A 29 -11.10 9.64 -12.99
N ARG A 30 -12.30 9.06 -12.79
CA ARG A 30 -12.52 7.63 -12.51
C ARG A 30 -11.57 7.12 -11.41
N ALA A 31 -11.42 7.91 -10.36
CA ALA A 31 -10.52 7.60 -9.27
C ALA A 31 -10.99 6.35 -8.53
N LYS A 32 -10.07 5.39 -8.33
CA LYS A 32 -10.35 4.21 -7.51
C LYS A 32 -10.44 4.62 -6.05
N ILE A 33 -11.51 4.21 -5.39
CA ILE A 33 -11.73 4.38 -3.96
C ILE A 33 -11.37 3.06 -3.27
N LYS A 34 -10.38 3.07 -2.38
CA LYS A 34 -10.11 1.95 -1.48
C LYS A 34 -11.08 2.04 -0.30
N LEU A 35 -11.73 0.92 0.00
CA LEU A 35 -12.69 0.75 1.06
C LEU A 35 -12.02 0.00 2.22
N GLU A 36 -12.13 0.55 3.42
CA GLU A 36 -11.67 -0.07 4.66
C GLU A 36 -12.81 -0.06 5.67
N PHE A 37 -13.14 -1.26 6.18
CA PHE A 37 -14.20 -1.44 7.16
C PHE A 37 -13.59 -1.63 8.55
N ASP A 38 -14.40 -1.37 9.57
CA ASP A 38 -14.07 -1.72 10.94
C ASP A 38 -13.81 -3.23 11.09
N GLU A 39 -13.02 -3.58 12.10
CA GLU A 39 -12.66 -4.96 12.40
C GLU A 39 -13.92 -5.82 12.64
N GLY A 40 -13.97 -7.00 12.03
CA GLY A 40 -15.09 -7.95 12.15
C GLY A 40 -16.17 -7.82 11.09
N VAL A 41 -16.21 -6.75 10.29
CA VAL A 41 -17.20 -6.62 9.18
C VAL A 41 -16.84 -7.54 8.01
N THR A 42 -15.56 -7.59 7.63
CA THR A 42 -15.09 -8.47 6.55
C THR A 42 -13.62 -8.85 6.72
N SER A 43 -13.27 -10.06 6.29
CA SER A 43 -11.89 -10.52 6.17
C SER A 43 -11.25 -10.17 4.82
N ILE A 44 -12.04 -9.62 3.88
CA ILE A 44 -11.57 -9.28 2.54
C ILE A 44 -10.70 -8.02 2.63
N LYS A 45 -9.43 -8.18 2.29
CA LYS A 45 -8.46 -7.08 2.20
C LYS A 45 -8.53 -6.43 0.82
N ASP A 46 -8.26 -5.12 0.78
CA ASP A 46 -8.15 -4.32 -0.45
C ASP A 46 -9.42 -4.26 -1.31
N LEU A 47 -10.58 -4.08 -0.68
CA LEU A 47 -11.81 -3.74 -1.41
C LEU A 47 -11.63 -2.39 -2.11
N THR A 48 -11.94 -2.35 -3.40
CA THR A 48 -11.93 -1.12 -4.19
C THR A 48 -13.26 -0.89 -4.86
N ALA A 49 -13.64 0.37 -4.97
CA ALA A 49 -14.86 0.81 -5.61
C ALA A 49 -14.66 1.97 -6.58
N THR A 50 -15.64 2.16 -7.46
CA THR A 50 -15.73 3.29 -8.39
C THR A 50 -17.00 4.06 -8.08
N LEU A 51 -16.91 5.39 -8.00
CA LEU A 51 -18.08 6.25 -7.81
C LEU A 51 -18.93 6.27 -9.08
N LEU A 52 -20.22 5.96 -8.93
CA LEU A 52 -21.20 6.00 -10.02
C LEU A 52 -22.04 7.27 -9.96
N GLU A 53 -22.67 7.49 -8.82
CA GLU A 53 -23.63 8.57 -8.59
C GLU A 53 -23.38 9.20 -7.22
N TYR A 54 -23.70 10.49 -7.10
CA TYR A 54 -23.64 11.21 -5.83
C TYR A 54 -24.59 12.41 -5.87
N ASP A 55 -25.12 12.73 -4.70
CA ASP A 55 -25.86 13.96 -4.42
C ASP A 55 -25.73 14.29 -2.92
N VAL A 56 -26.52 15.23 -2.42
CA VAL A 56 -26.52 15.61 -1.01
C VAL A 56 -27.09 14.55 -0.07
N SER A 57 -27.81 13.55 -0.58
CA SER A 57 -28.38 12.44 0.18
C SER A 57 -27.38 11.30 0.38
N GLY A 58 -26.45 11.12 -0.57
CA GLY A 58 -25.44 10.09 -0.47
C GLY A 58 -24.68 9.86 -1.77
N MET A 59 -24.11 8.66 -1.87
CA MET A 59 -23.37 8.21 -3.05
C MET A 59 -23.61 6.74 -3.33
N VAL A 60 -23.50 6.37 -4.59
CA VAL A 60 -23.54 4.98 -5.04
C VAL A 60 -22.18 4.62 -5.63
N VAL A 61 -21.58 3.57 -5.07
CA VAL A 61 -20.28 3.06 -5.53
C VAL A 61 -20.39 1.62 -5.98
N GLU A 62 -19.69 1.27 -7.05
CA GLU A 62 -19.58 -0.11 -7.53
C GLU A 62 -18.33 -0.77 -6.96
N VAL A 63 -18.48 -1.91 -6.27
CA VAL A 63 -17.39 -2.63 -5.62
C VAL A 63 -16.93 -3.79 -6.50
N SER A 64 -15.70 -3.72 -7.00
CA SER A 64 -15.20 -4.65 -8.03
C SER A 64 -14.79 -6.03 -7.50
N SER A 65 -14.56 -6.17 -6.19
CA SER A 65 -13.94 -7.34 -5.57
C SER A 65 -14.90 -8.24 -4.79
N LEU A 66 -16.20 -7.89 -4.73
CA LEU A 66 -17.22 -8.66 -4.01
C LEU A 66 -17.98 -9.58 -4.96
N LYS A 67 -18.10 -10.85 -4.56
CA LYS A 67 -18.93 -11.85 -5.25
C LYS A 67 -20.25 -12.01 -4.48
N GLY A 68 -21.11 -11.01 -4.61
CA GLY A 68 -22.46 -11.03 -4.01
C GLY A 68 -22.71 -9.92 -3.00
N ALA A 69 -23.98 -9.51 -2.91
CA ALA A 69 -24.45 -8.59 -1.89
C ALA A 69 -24.74 -9.37 -0.60
N THR A 70 -23.96 -9.12 0.46
CA THR A 70 -24.29 -9.59 1.80
C THR A 70 -24.75 -8.43 2.65
N ARG A 71 -25.80 -8.65 3.45
CA ARG A 71 -26.32 -7.67 4.41
C ARG A 71 -25.38 -7.45 5.60
N ALA A 72 -24.30 -8.22 5.73
CA ALA A 72 -23.28 -8.02 6.76
C ALA A 72 -22.62 -6.63 6.70
N PHE A 73 -22.72 -5.95 5.55
CA PHE A 73 -22.21 -4.60 5.38
C PHE A 73 -23.23 -3.51 5.73
N ASP A 74 -24.52 -3.82 5.82
CA ASP A 74 -25.56 -2.80 6.05
C ASP A 74 -25.33 -2.13 7.41
N GLY A 75 -25.27 -0.79 7.42
CA GLY A 75 -24.98 0.02 8.60
C GLY A 75 -23.50 0.07 9.00
N ALA A 76 -22.60 -0.66 8.32
CA ALA A 76 -21.19 -0.64 8.67
C ALA A 76 -20.55 0.73 8.38
N ASN A 77 -19.70 1.19 9.29
CA ASN A 77 -18.83 2.33 9.03
C ASN A 77 -17.74 1.93 8.05
N ILE A 78 -17.35 2.89 7.22
CA ILE A 78 -16.38 2.67 6.16
C ILE A 78 -15.51 3.92 5.99
N SER A 79 -14.20 3.71 5.93
CA SER A 79 -13.26 4.73 5.52
C SER A 79 -12.94 4.56 4.03
N CYS A 80 -13.15 5.63 3.28
CA CYS A 80 -13.03 5.68 1.82
C CYS A 80 -11.79 6.49 1.44
N TYR A 81 -10.75 5.81 1.00
CA TYR A 81 -9.49 6.44 0.62
C TYR A 81 -9.35 6.53 -0.89
N PHE A 82 -8.92 7.69 -1.40
CA PHE A 82 -8.81 7.90 -2.84
C PHE A 82 -7.70 8.91 -3.15
N ARG A 83 -7.40 9.02 -4.44
CA ARG A 83 -6.42 9.95 -4.97
C ARG A 83 -6.99 10.67 -6.17
N VAL A 84 -6.92 11.99 -6.14
CA VAL A 84 -7.29 12.86 -7.27
C VAL A 84 -6.12 13.75 -7.65
N ARG A 85 -6.08 14.16 -8.91
CA ARG A 85 -5.17 15.20 -9.39
C ARG A 85 -5.86 16.55 -9.26
N ASP A 86 -5.11 17.53 -8.76
CA ASP A 86 -5.56 18.90 -8.67
C ASP A 86 -5.65 19.51 -10.08
N ARG A 87 -6.87 19.93 -10.49
CA ARG A 87 -7.11 20.61 -11.76
C ARG A 87 -6.48 22.00 -11.81
N ALA A 88 -6.42 22.71 -10.67
CA ALA A 88 -5.89 24.06 -10.57
C ALA A 88 -4.36 24.08 -10.36
N GLY A 89 -3.82 23.05 -9.72
CA GLY A 89 -2.41 22.99 -9.28
C GLY A 89 -1.52 22.04 -10.09
N ARG A 90 -1.03 22.45 -11.27
CA ARG A 90 0.02 21.74 -12.08
C ARG A 90 -0.08 20.20 -12.15
N GLY A 91 -1.26 19.60 -11.95
CA GLY A 91 -1.44 18.14 -11.89
C GLY A 91 -0.89 17.43 -10.65
N ARG A 92 -0.68 18.13 -9.52
CA ARG A 92 -0.23 17.50 -8.26
C ARG A 92 -1.28 16.51 -7.74
N GLU A 93 -0.83 15.36 -7.25
CA GLU A 93 -1.70 14.32 -6.71
C GLU A 93 -1.99 14.59 -5.22
N ARG A 94 -3.27 14.51 -4.85
CA ARG A 94 -3.74 14.61 -3.45
C ARG A 94 -4.31 13.27 -3.01
N TYR A 95 -3.89 12.80 -1.84
CA TYR A 95 -4.42 11.60 -1.20
C TYR A 95 -5.37 12.04 -0.10
N LEU A 96 -6.62 11.60 -0.19
CA LEU A 96 -7.70 12.06 0.69
C LEU A 96 -8.50 10.87 1.20
N THR A 97 -9.18 11.07 2.33
CA THR A 97 -10.10 10.12 2.92
C THR A 97 -11.33 10.83 3.48
N PHE A 98 -12.45 10.13 3.45
CA PHE A 98 -13.63 10.47 4.24
C PHE A 98 -14.18 9.21 4.89
N ASP A 99 -14.88 9.41 6.00
CA ASP A 99 -15.64 8.37 6.67
C ASP A 99 -17.10 8.46 6.20
N SER A 100 -17.74 7.31 6.00
CA SER A 100 -19.16 7.18 5.64
C SER A 100 -19.76 5.95 6.32
N ALA A 101 -21.04 5.69 6.08
CA ALA A 101 -21.75 4.50 6.52
C ALA A 101 -22.47 3.86 5.33
N VAL A 102 -22.46 2.54 5.26
CA VAL A 102 -23.20 1.78 4.25
C VAL A 102 -24.69 1.84 4.58
N GLN A 103 -25.48 2.44 3.71
CA GLN A 103 -26.94 2.52 3.83
C GLN A 103 -27.64 1.32 3.21
N GLY A 104 -26.99 0.66 2.25
CA GLY A 104 -27.50 -0.57 1.68
C GLY A 104 -26.55 -1.18 0.65
N VAL A 105 -26.68 -2.49 0.47
CA VAL A 105 -25.97 -3.25 -0.56
C VAL A 105 -26.94 -3.88 -1.53
N THR A 106 -26.73 -3.64 -2.83
CA THR A 106 -27.54 -4.20 -3.91
C THR A 106 -26.66 -4.94 -4.90
N GLN A 107 -27.10 -6.10 -5.38
CA GLN A 107 -26.47 -6.78 -6.52
C GLN A 107 -27.27 -6.51 -7.79
N ARG A 108 -26.61 -5.98 -8.81
CA ARG A 108 -27.23 -5.77 -10.13
C ARG A 108 -27.36 -7.10 -10.88
N PRO A 109 -28.25 -7.21 -11.88
CA PRO A 109 -28.37 -8.40 -12.73
C PRO A 109 -27.05 -8.81 -13.41
N SER A 110 -26.12 -7.87 -13.63
CA SER A 110 -24.76 -8.14 -14.12
C SER A 110 -23.88 -8.90 -13.12
N GLY A 111 -24.35 -9.13 -11.90
CA GLY A 111 -23.60 -9.71 -10.80
C GLY A 111 -22.76 -8.70 -10.00
N MET A 112 -22.65 -7.45 -10.47
CA MET A 112 -21.90 -6.38 -9.81
C MET A 112 -22.56 -5.93 -8.52
N VAL A 113 -21.75 -5.63 -7.50
CA VAL A 113 -22.22 -5.21 -6.18
C VAL A 113 -22.12 -3.70 -6.06
N HIS A 114 -23.23 -3.06 -5.74
CA HIS A 114 -23.36 -1.61 -5.53
C HIS A 114 -23.61 -1.33 -4.06
N PHE A 115 -22.87 -0.38 -3.51
CA PHE A 115 -23.04 0.12 -2.15
C PHE A 115 -23.65 1.51 -2.23
N SER A 116 -24.76 1.71 -1.54
CA SER A 116 -25.28 3.04 -1.23
C SER A 116 -24.62 3.50 0.07
N LEU A 117 -23.93 4.62 0.04
CA LEU A 117 -23.21 5.19 1.19
C LEU A 117 -23.81 6.54 1.56
N ALA A 118 -23.80 6.86 2.85
CA ALA A 118 -24.21 8.17 3.34
C ALA A 118 -23.29 9.29 2.80
N PHE A 119 -23.83 10.49 2.67
CA PHE A 119 -23.03 11.65 2.25
C PHE A 119 -21.93 11.94 3.28
N PRO A 120 -20.65 12.03 2.87
CA PRO A 120 -19.55 12.25 3.79
C PRO A 120 -19.66 13.64 4.41
N GLN A 121 -19.37 13.72 5.70
CA GLN A 121 -19.46 14.98 6.44
C GLN A 121 -18.13 15.72 6.52
N ASN A 122 -17.01 15.00 6.37
CA ASN A 122 -15.67 15.56 6.53
C ASN A 122 -14.69 14.93 5.55
N LEU A 123 -13.75 15.73 5.08
CA LEU A 123 -12.61 15.31 4.28
C LEU A 123 -11.32 15.50 5.07
N LYS A 124 -10.45 14.51 5.02
CA LYS A 124 -9.15 14.52 5.68
C LYS A 124 -8.07 14.21 4.65
N SER A 125 -6.88 14.78 4.85
CA SER A 125 -5.70 14.29 4.13
C SER A 125 -5.44 12.85 4.55
N ALA A 126 -5.33 11.95 3.56
CA ALA A 126 -5.09 10.54 3.84
C ALA A 126 -3.60 10.25 3.88
N GLN A 127 -3.14 9.69 4.99
CA GLN A 127 -1.88 8.96 5.05
C GLN A 127 -2.18 7.46 5.03
N LEU A 128 -2.45 6.94 3.83
CA LEU A 128 -2.80 5.52 3.59
C LEU A 128 -1.70 4.52 4.00
N ARG A 129 -0.47 4.99 4.18
CA ARG A 129 0.68 4.14 4.49
C ARG A 129 1.18 4.49 5.88
N ARG A 130 1.03 3.53 6.80
CA ARG A 130 1.57 3.62 8.18
C ARG A 130 3.07 3.92 8.19
N SER A 131 3.80 3.47 7.17
CA SER A 131 5.21 3.77 6.98
C SER A 131 5.51 4.44 5.63
N VAL A 132 6.47 5.36 5.64
CA VAL A 132 6.95 6.06 4.44
C VAL A 132 7.66 5.06 3.52
N ARG A 133 7.36 5.13 2.23
CA ARG A 133 8.10 4.39 1.19
C ARG A 133 9.14 5.30 0.57
N VAL A 134 10.38 4.83 0.56
CA VAL A 134 11.53 5.58 0.10
C VAL A 134 12.10 4.86 -1.11
N LYS A 135 12.41 5.61 -2.17
CA LYS A 135 13.14 5.06 -3.31
C LYS A 135 14.56 4.73 -2.85
N VAL A 136 15.01 3.51 -3.12
CA VAL A 136 16.28 3.01 -2.59
C VAL A 136 17.34 3.00 -3.67
N ASP A 137 18.50 3.56 -3.34
CA ASP A 137 19.73 3.41 -4.12
C ASP A 137 20.33 2.03 -3.80
N PRO A 138 20.87 1.28 -4.78
CA PRO A 138 21.47 -0.04 -4.52
C PRO A 138 22.52 -0.06 -3.40
N ARG A 139 23.23 1.04 -3.15
CA ARG A 139 24.21 1.16 -2.05
C ARG A 139 23.58 1.12 -0.65
N LYS A 140 22.30 1.45 -0.54
CA LYS A 140 21.53 1.42 0.71
C LYS A 140 21.06 0.01 1.07
N VAL A 141 20.85 -0.84 0.07
CA VAL A 141 20.53 -2.27 0.24
C VAL A 141 21.45 -3.10 -0.67
N PRO A 142 22.72 -3.29 -0.29
CA PRO A 142 23.72 -3.92 -1.14
C PRO A 142 23.52 -5.43 -1.32
N GLU A 143 22.84 -6.08 -0.37
CA GLU A 143 22.57 -7.51 -0.41
C GLU A 143 21.09 -7.76 -0.15
N LEU A 144 20.48 -8.60 -0.98
CA LEU A 144 19.13 -9.12 -0.78
C LEU A 144 19.05 -10.52 -1.37
N THR A 145 18.55 -11.45 -0.58
CA THR A 145 18.24 -12.82 -0.98
C THR A 145 16.80 -13.14 -0.62
N VAL A 146 16.10 -13.83 -1.52
CA VAL A 146 14.69 -14.23 -1.40
C VAL A 146 14.60 -15.74 -1.61
N TRP A 147 14.00 -16.43 -0.66
CA TRP A 147 13.72 -17.86 -0.71
C TRP A 147 12.21 -18.12 -0.67
N PRO A 148 11.76 -19.31 -1.08
CA PRO A 148 10.44 -19.80 -0.69
C PRO A 148 10.28 -19.77 0.84
N ASP A 149 9.05 -19.72 1.35
CA ASP A 149 8.81 -19.73 2.79
C ASP A 149 9.43 -20.97 3.47
N PHE A 150 10.12 -20.75 4.59
CA PHE A 150 10.71 -21.81 5.39
C PHE A 150 10.69 -21.46 6.88
N SER A 151 10.73 -22.48 7.73
CA SER A 151 10.86 -22.34 9.18
C SER A 151 12.08 -23.12 9.70
N GLY A 152 12.69 -22.60 10.78
CA GLY A 152 13.75 -23.26 11.52
C GLY A 152 15.15 -23.18 10.89
N TRP A 153 16.08 -23.95 11.46
CA TRP A 153 17.44 -24.10 10.95
C TRP A 153 17.44 -24.96 9.67
N ARG A 154 17.85 -24.35 8.57
CA ARG A 154 18.25 -25.02 7.34
C ARG A 154 19.67 -24.55 7.04
N ASP A 155 20.46 -25.37 6.38
CA ASP A 155 21.69 -24.90 5.75
C ASP A 155 21.30 -23.92 4.64
N LEU A 156 21.27 -22.62 4.99
CA LEU A 156 20.76 -21.55 4.13
C LEU A 156 21.53 -21.46 2.82
N GLU A 157 22.80 -21.88 2.83
CA GLU A 157 23.65 -21.95 1.63
C GLU A 157 23.20 -23.04 0.65
N LYS A 158 22.51 -24.08 1.15
CA LYS A 158 21.97 -25.17 0.34
C LYS A 158 20.52 -24.94 -0.11
N LEU A 159 19.85 -23.91 0.41
CA LEU A 159 18.49 -23.61 -0.01
C LEU A 159 18.53 -22.85 -1.35
N PRO A 160 17.83 -23.33 -2.38
CA PRO A 160 17.75 -22.62 -3.65
C PRO A 160 17.01 -21.29 -3.43
N ALA A 161 17.70 -20.19 -3.67
CA ALA A 161 17.10 -18.86 -3.65
C ALA A 161 16.27 -18.66 -4.92
N VAL A 162 15.12 -17.99 -4.78
CA VAL A 162 14.34 -17.48 -5.92
C VAL A 162 15.09 -16.30 -6.53
N PHE A 163 15.58 -15.40 -5.69
CA PHE A 163 16.44 -14.28 -6.08
C PHE A 163 17.62 -14.20 -5.12
N GLY A 164 18.83 -14.03 -5.62
CA GLY A 164 20.03 -13.98 -4.80
C GLY A 164 20.97 -12.81 -5.14
N PRO A 165 22.09 -12.71 -4.41
CA PRO A 165 23.06 -11.63 -4.59
C PRO A 165 23.67 -11.58 -5.99
N GLU A 166 23.82 -12.74 -6.64
CA GLU A 166 24.32 -12.84 -8.01
C GLU A 166 23.36 -12.15 -9.00
N GLN A 167 22.07 -12.52 -8.97
CA GLN A 167 21.06 -11.90 -9.84
C GLN A 167 20.86 -10.41 -9.51
N LEU A 168 21.14 -9.98 -8.27
CA LEU A 168 21.13 -8.56 -7.89
C LEU A 168 22.32 -7.81 -8.52
N ALA A 169 23.52 -8.40 -8.47
CA ALA A 169 24.74 -7.84 -9.04
C ALA A 169 24.67 -7.74 -10.57
N GLU A 170 24.12 -8.76 -11.22
CA GLU A 170 23.87 -8.81 -12.67
C GLU A 170 22.69 -7.95 -13.11
N ARG A 171 21.99 -7.30 -12.17
CA ARG A 171 20.79 -6.47 -12.41
C ARG A 171 19.62 -7.24 -13.01
N GLY A 172 19.57 -8.56 -12.78
CA GLY A 172 18.38 -9.37 -13.05
C GLY A 172 17.17 -8.92 -12.22
N PHE A 173 17.42 -8.32 -11.05
CA PHE A 173 16.43 -7.55 -10.29
C PHE A 173 17.05 -6.38 -9.51
N LYS A 174 16.21 -5.49 -9.00
CA LYS A 174 16.60 -4.36 -8.14
C LYS A 174 15.54 -4.05 -7.09
N VAL A 175 15.97 -3.45 -5.98
CA VAL A 175 15.07 -2.84 -4.99
C VAL A 175 14.64 -1.47 -5.50
N ASP A 176 13.35 -1.29 -5.81
CA ASP A 176 12.81 0.00 -6.27
C ASP A 176 12.49 0.93 -5.10
N ASN A 177 11.73 0.41 -4.12
CA ASN A 177 11.43 1.16 -2.90
C ASN A 177 11.28 0.25 -1.69
N PHE A 178 11.43 0.85 -0.52
CA PHE A 178 11.41 0.19 0.78
C PHE A 178 10.62 1.02 1.79
N SER A 179 9.95 0.35 2.72
CA SER A 179 9.35 0.95 3.91
C SER A 179 9.61 0.08 5.13
N ALA A 180 9.22 0.52 6.33
CA ALA A 180 9.37 -0.27 7.54
C ALA A 180 8.56 -1.59 7.53
N ASN A 181 7.60 -1.71 6.60
CA ASN A 181 6.68 -2.84 6.49
C ASN A 181 6.64 -3.52 5.12
N GLY A 182 7.54 -3.18 4.19
CA GLY A 182 7.53 -3.83 2.89
C GLY A 182 8.61 -3.35 1.94
N VAL A 183 8.69 -4.04 0.82
CA VAL A 183 9.65 -3.78 -0.26
C VAL A 183 8.99 -3.97 -1.61
N ARG A 184 9.37 -3.15 -2.57
CA ARG A 184 9.08 -3.37 -3.98
C ARG A 184 10.35 -3.75 -4.73
N LEU A 185 10.32 -4.91 -5.35
CA LEU A 185 11.34 -5.37 -6.29
C LEU A 185 10.88 -5.11 -7.72
N VAL A 186 11.83 -4.85 -8.59
CA VAL A 186 11.63 -4.80 -10.04
C VAL A 186 12.55 -5.84 -10.64
N VAL A 187 11.97 -6.78 -11.37
CA VAL A 187 12.62 -7.99 -11.89
C VAL A 187 12.51 -7.99 -13.40
N THR A 188 13.59 -8.32 -14.10
CA THR A 188 13.59 -8.47 -15.56
C THR A 188 12.67 -9.61 -16.00
N SER A 189 12.08 -9.51 -17.19
CA SER A 189 11.27 -10.60 -17.76
C SER A 189 12.03 -11.94 -17.88
N ALA A 190 13.34 -11.90 -18.19
CA ALA A 190 14.15 -13.11 -18.29
C ALA A 190 14.22 -13.85 -16.94
N LEU A 191 14.62 -13.13 -15.87
CA LEU A 191 14.69 -13.72 -14.54
C LEU A 191 13.31 -14.11 -14.00
N MET A 192 12.26 -13.35 -14.33
CA MET A 192 10.89 -13.74 -13.99
C MET A 192 10.51 -15.07 -14.62
N HIS A 193 10.81 -15.29 -15.90
CA HIS A 193 10.48 -16.53 -16.60
C HIS A 193 11.24 -17.73 -16.02
N GLU A 194 12.49 -17.53 -15.62
CA GLU A 194 13.36 -18.57 -15.06
C GLU A 194 12.98 -18.91 -13.61
N ALA A 195 12.91 -17.90 -12.74
CA ALA A 195 12.85 -18.11 -11.30
C ALA A 195 11.43 -18.03 -10.71
N LEU A 196 10.51 -17.28 -11.34
CA LEU A 196 9.16 -17.08 -10.81
C LEU A 196 8.11 -16.79 -11.91
N PRO A 197 7.86 -17.73 -12.84
CA PRO A 197 7.01 -17.46 -14.02
C PRO A 197 5.56 -17.13 -13.67
N GLU A 198 5.03 -17.75 -12.60
CA GLU A 198 3.66 -17.61 -12.14
C GLU A 198 3.59 -17.10 -10.69
N PRO A 199 3.81 -15.80 -10.46
CA PRO A 199 3.77 -15.22 -9.12
C PRO A 199 2.33 -15.20 -8.58
N VAL A 200 2.09 -15.92 -7.47
CA VAL A 200 0.76 -16.00 -6.83
C VAL A 200 0.67 -14.99 -5.68
N LYS A 201 -0.33 -14.11 -5.71
CA LYS A 201 -0.59 -13.17 -4.60
C LYS A 201 -0.94 -13.93 -3.32
N GLY A 202 -0.41 -13.47 -2.20
CA GLY A 202 -0.56 -14.09 -0.89
C GLY A 202 0.55 -15.09 -0.56
N THR A 203 1.31 -15.58 -1.55
CA THR A 203 2.45 -16.48 -1.32
C THR A 203 3.49 -15.80 -0.44
N ARG A 204 3.99 -16.56 0.54
CA ARG A 204 5.02 -16.12 1.48
C ARG A 204 6.41 -16.50 1.00
N TYR A 205 7.35 -15.64 1.35
CA TYR A 205 8.77 -15.79 1.04
C TYR A 205 9.56 -15.40 2.28
N ALA A 206 10.70 -16.04 2.48
CA ALA A 206 11.70 -15.59 3.44
C ALA A 206 12.70 -14.68 2.73
N MET A 207 13.10 -13.60 3.37
CA MET A 207 14.09 -12.66 2.82
C MET A 207 15.16 -12.33 3.86
N ARG A 208 16.38 -12.19 3.36
CA ARG A 208 17.51 -11.62 4.10
C ARG A 208 18.02 -10.43 3.32
N PHE A 209 18.22 -9.30 3.99
CA PHE A 209 18.87 -8.16 3.36
C PHE A 209 19.76 -7.40 4.34
N SER A 210 20.74 -6.72 3.77
CA SER A 210 21.63 -5.81 4.48
C SER A 210 21.18 -4.38 4.21
N ALA A 211 21.03 -3.55 5.24
CA ALA A 211 20.67 -2.14 5.11
C ALA A 211 21.80 -1.23 5.63
N VAL A 212 22.17 -0.24 4.85
CA VAL A 212 23.24 0.72 5.15
C VAL A 212 22.62 2.10 5.38
N ALA A 213 22.85 2.67 6.57
CA ALA A 213 22.24 3.95 6.96
C ALA A 213 22.84 5.14 6.19
N GLU A 214 24.15 5.12 5.96
CA GLU A 214 24.89 6.10 5.16
C GLU A 214 26.17 5.49 4.59
N PRO A 215 26.78 6.08 3.55
CA PRO A 215 28.03 5.58 3.00
C PRO A 215 29.11 5.41 4.08
N GLY A 216 29.68 4.21 4.17
CA GLY A 216 30.72 3.86 5.15
C GLY A 216 30.20 3.36 6.51
N ALA A 217 28.90 3.43 6.79
CA ALA A 217 28.35 2.81 8.00
C ALA A 217 28.31 1.28 7.89
N ALA A 218 28.45 0.61 9.04
CA ALA A 218 28.28 -0.84 9.11
C ALA A 218 26.85 -1.24 8.68
N PRO A 219 26.70 -2.25 7.80
CA PRO A 219 25.39 -2.75 7.40
C PRO A 219 24.70 -3.45 8.57
N ALA A 220 23.39 -3.24 8.70
CA ALA A 220 22.54 -4.04 9.58
C ALA A 220 21.82 -5.12 8.77
N THR A 221 21.85 -6.35 9.27
CA THR A 221 21.16 -7.49 8.63
C THR A 221 19.76 -7.63 9.17
N PHE A 222 18.80 -7.86 8.28
CA PHE A 222 17.41 -8.12 8.59
C PHE A 222 16.97 -9.44 8.00
N TRP A 223 16.19 -10.19 8.77
CA TRP A 223 15.47 -11.37 8.33
C TRP A 223 13.98 -11.07 8.41
N VAL A 224 13.25 -11.34 7.34
CA VAL A 224 11.79 -11.12 7.30
C VAL A 224 11.09 -12.25 6.56
N GLN A 225 9.88 -12.58 6.98
CA GLN A 225 8.91 -13.22 6.10
C GLN A 225 8.09 -12.13 5.44
N ALA A 226 7.85 -12.29 4.14
CA ALA A 226 7.10 -11.33 3.35
C ALA A 226 6.04 -12.03 2.49
N ALA A 227 4.84 -11.46 2.43
CA ALA A 227 3.77 -11.91 1.55
C ALA A 227 3.75 -11.09 0.27
N LEU A 228 3.69 -11.76 -0.89
CA LEU A 228 3.53 -11.08 -2.17
C LEU A 228 2.13 -10.48 -2.27
N ARG A 229 2.01 -9.15 -2.36
CA ARG A 229 0.72 -8.43 -2.45
C ARG A 229 0.40 -7.97 -3.85
N ASN A 230 1.42 -7.50 -4.56
CA ASN A 230 1.24 -6.86 -5.86
C ASN A 230 2.18 -7.45 -6.89
N VAL A 231 1.63 -7.70 -8.08
CA VAL A 231 2.39 -8.06 -9.28
C VAL A 231 1.91 -7.10 -10.35
N PHE A 232 2.83 -6.34 -10.92
CA PHE A 232 2.55 -5.41 -12.01
C PHE A 232 3.56 -5.65 -13.12
N ARG A 233 3.09 -6.12 -14.27
CA ARG A 233 3.90 -6.31 -15.47
C ARG A 233 3.84 -5.03 -16.29
N ASP A 234 4.97 -4.39 -16.52
CA ASP A 234 5.03 -3.20 -17.36
C ASP A 234 5.12 -3.63 -18.83
N PRO A 235 4.12 -3.28 -19.67
CA PRO A 235 4.09 -3.69 -21.07
C PRO A 235 5.15 -2.99 -21.92
N HIS A 236 5.76 -1.90 -21.44
CA HIS A 236 6.74 -1.11 -22.19
C HIS A 236 8.18 -1.44 -21.80
N THR A 237 8.45 -1.70 -20.51
CA THR A 237 9.82 -1.92 -20.04
C THR A 237 10.23 -3.38 -19.96
N SER A 238 9.29 -4.32 -20.15
CA SER A 238 9.56 -5.75 -19.95
C SER A 238 10.17 -6.06 -18.57
N GLU A 239 9.76 -5.28 -17.57
CA GLU A 239 10.06 -5.52 -16.16
C GLU A 239 8.75 -5.87 -15.42
N THR A 240 8.86 -6.74 -14.43
CA THR A 240 7.78 -7.02 -13.49
C THR A 240 8.10 -6.42 -12.14
N ALA A 241 7.21 -5.58 -11.65
CA ALA A 241 7.24 -5.08 -10.30
C ALA A 241 6.52 -6.05 -9.34
N LEU A 242 7.23 -6.50 -8.31
CA LEU A 242 6.74 -7.34 -7.24
C LEU A 242 6.72 -6.54 -5.94
N GLY A 243 5.54 -6.37 -5.35
CA GLY A 243 5.35 -5.67 -4.08
C GLY A 243 5.10 -6.66 -2.95
N PHE A 244 6.01 -6.68 -1.97
CA PHE A 244 5.95 -7.56 -0.80
C PHE A 244 5.62 -6.75 0.46
N GLU A 245 4.77 -7.32 1.31
CA GLU A 245 4.48 -6.83 2.66
C GLU A 245 5.17 -7.73 3.67
N PHE A 246 5.92 -7.16 4.61
CA PHE A 246 6.52 -7.91 5.71
C PHE A 246 5.44 -8.36 6.69
N VAL A 247 5.51 -9.62 7.12
CA VAL A 247 4.51 -10.24 8.01
C VAL A 247 5.12 -10.80 9.29
N ALA A 248 6.42 -11.08 9.29
CA ALA A 248 7.17 -11.48 10.47
C ALA A 248 8.64 -11.03 10.35
N GLU A 249 9.29 -10.84 11.49
CA GLU A 249 10.74 -10.60 11.58
C GLU A 249 11.44 -11.84 12.15
N GLY A 250 12.64 -12.10 11.65
CA GLY A 250 13.46 -13.24 12.04
C GLY A 250 14.57 -12.82 13.01
N SER A 251 14.80 -13.64 14.02
CA SER A 251 15.96 -13.54 14.91
C SER A 251 16.66 -14.89 15.01
N MET A 252 17.98 -14.89 15.00
CA MET A 252 18.78 -16.10 15.26
C MET A 252 18.67 -16.47 16.75
N ASP A 253 18.44 -17.74 17.03
CA ASP A 253 18.50 -18.29 18.38
C ASP A 253 19.94 -18.67 18.80
N GLU A 254 20.11 -19.13 20.04
CA GLU A 254 21.42 -19.54 20.60
C GLU A 254 22.05 -20.74 19.87
N LYS A 255 21.25 -21.49 19.10
CA LYS A 255 21.66 -22.63 18.27
C LYS A 255 21.75 -22.26 16.79
N ASN A 256 21.77 -20.96 16.47
CA ASN A 256 21.70 -20.38 15.14
C ASN A 256 20.40 -20.66 14.36
N GLY A 257 19.38 -21.27 14.96
CA GLY A 257 18.08 -21.46 14.33
C GLY A 257 17.36 -20.13 14.08
N LEU A 258 16.75 -19.98 12.90
CA LEU A 258 15.96 -18.80 12.58
C LEU A 258 14.56 -18.91 13.20
N MET A 259 14.26 -18.02 14.13
CA MET A 259 12.94 -17.91 14.77
C MET A 259 12.17 -16.72 14.20
N TRP A 260 10.96 -16.98 13.73
CA TRP A 260 10.05 -15.95 13.21
C TRP A 260 9.13 -15.43 14.32
N ARG A 261 8.95 -14.11 14.38
CA ARG A 261 8.01 -13.44 15.28
C ARG A 261 7.13 -12.49 14.47
N PRO A 262 5.80 -12.46 14.72
CA PRO A 262 4.94 -11.46 14.10
C PRO A 262 5.46 -10.04 14.34
N LEU A 263 5.29 -9.17 13.36
CA LEU A 263 5.71 -7.78 13.47
C LEU A 263 4.98 -7.08 14.61
N LYS A 264 5.69 -6.25 15.37
CA LYS A 264 5.07 -5.33 16.33
C LYS A 264 4.70 -4.05 15.60
N PHE A 265 3.45 -3.59 15.77
CA PHE A 265 2.94 -2.39 15.11
C PHE A 265 3.07 -2.42 13.58
N ASP A 266 3.03 -3.61 12.97
CA ASP A 266 3.20 -3.84 11.53
C ASP A 266 4.56 -3.36 10.96
N GLU A 267 5.60 -3.22 11.79
CA GLU A 267 6.93 -2.79 11.37
C GLU A 267 8.02 -3.79 11.77
N VAL A 268 9.08 -3.86 10.96
CA VAL A 268 10.30 -4.60 11.29
C VAL A 268 11.12 -3.78 12.29
N SER A 269 11.48 -4.40 13.41
CA SER A 269 12.17 -3.73 14.50
C SER A 269 13.49 -3.13 14.03
N GLY A 270 13.66 -1.83 14.26
CA GLY A 270 14.90 -1.12 13.91
C GLY A 270 15.08 -0.79 12.43
N LEU A 271 14.19 -1.21 11.54
CA LEU A 271 14.25 -0.86 10.11
C LEU A 271 13.82 0.60 9.86
N GLY A 272 12.85 1.10 10.64
CA GLY A 272 12.29 2.45 10.49
C GLY A 272 13.34 3.56 10.50
N LYS A 273 14.42 3.43 11.29
CA LYS A 273 15.51 4.43 11.32
C LYS A 273 16.29 4.54 10.01
N PHE A 274 16.47 3.44 9.28
CA PHE A 274 17.12 3.43 7.97
C PHE A 274 16.23 4.11 6.94
N VAL A 275 14.96 3.70 6.88
CA VAL A 275 13.97 4.29 5.97
C VAL A 275 13.83 5.79 6.23
N PHE A 276 13.75 6.21 7.49
CA PHE A 276 13.69 7.63 7.84
C PHE A 276 14.93 8.40 7.35
N LYS A 277 16.13 7.87 7.58
CA LYS A 277 17.38 8.50 7.12
C LYS A 277 17.43 8.60 5.60
N TRP A 278 17.12 7.52 4.89
CA TRP A 278 17.07 7.52 3.43
C TRP A 278 16.06 8.51 2.87
N ASN A 279 14.93 8.70 3.55
CA ASN A 279 13.92 9.69 3.18
C ASN A 279 14.48 11.11 3.31
N LEU A 280 15.19 11.43 4.40
CA LEU A 280 15.82 12.73 4.60
C LEU A 280 16.89 13.03 3.53
N ASP A 281 17.68 12.03 3.15
CA ASP A 281 18.71 12.20 2.12
C ASP A 281 18.10 12.63 0.77
N LEU A 282 16.95 12.06 0.40
CA LEU A 282 16.22 12.45 -0.83
C LEU A 282 15.76 13.92 -0.79
N TYR A 283 15.40 14.45 0.38
CA TYR A 283 15.02 15.86 0.52
C TYR A 283 16.24 16.78 0.45
N ARG A 284 17.38 16.37 1.01
CA ARG A 284 18.64 17.13 0.93
C ARG A 284 19.13 17.25 -0.51
N GLU A 285 19.13 16.15 -1.26
CA GLU A 285 19.52 16.14 -2.68
C GLU A 285 18.61 17.03 -3.54
N LYS A 286 17.31 17.09 -3.24
CA LYS A 286 16.36 17.96 -3.96
C LYS A 286 16.41 19.43 -3.53
N GLY A 287 16.80 19.72 -2.29
CA GLY A 287 16.90 21.06 -1.73
C GLY A 287 18.18 21.81 -2.12
N MET A 288 19.21 21.11 -2.61
CA MET A 288 20.46 21.71 -3.07
C MET A 288 20.44 22.12 -4.56
N GLY A 289 19.26 22.15 -5.19
CA GLY A 289 19.06 22.56 -6.58
C GLY A 289 18.29 23.88 -6.76
N SER A 290 18.25 24.75 -5.75
CA SER A 290 17.68 26.11 -5.83
C SER A 290 18.76 27.17 -5.80
#